data_AF-A0A9P0FEP9-F1
#
_entry.id   AF-A0A9P0FEP9-F1
#
_cell.length_a   1.000
_cell.length_b   1.000
_cell.length_c   1.000
_cell.angle_alpha   90.00
_cell.angle_beta   90.00
_cell.angle_gamma   90.00
#
_symmetry.space_group_name_H-M   'P 1'
#
loop_
_entity.id
_entity.type
_entity.pdbx_description
1 polymer ?
#
loop_
_entity_poly.entity_id
_entity_poly.type
_entity_poly.pdbx_seq_one_letter_code
_entity_poly.pdbx_strand_id
1 'polypeptide(L)'
;MRSQKSTPEDYIRKPLSKLRKLLATSNLDTVGRNGLGNIYVWASGDGGEDDDCNCDGYAASMWTISINSAINDGQNAHYDESCSSTLASTFSNGAKDPNTGVVRLYFNKF
;
A
#
# COMPACT_ATOMS: atom_id res chain seq x y z
N MET A 1 0.10 6.41 6.72
CA MET A 1 -0.09 4.94 6.88
C MET A 1 1.30 4.36 7.01
N ARG A 2 1.57 3.52 8.01
CA ARG A 2 2.88 2.86 8.13
C ARG A 2 2.77 1.50 7.46
N SER A 3 3.57 1.24 6.42
CA SER A 3 3.65 -0.10 5.87
C SER A 3 4.36 -0.99 6.89
N GLN A 4 3.75 -2.09 7.27
CA GLN A 4 4.43 -3.10 8.07
C GLN A 4 5.16 -4.01 7.09
N LYS A 5 6.42 -3.73 6.80
CA LYS A 5 7.25 -4.64 6.02
C LYS A 5 7.20 -6.02 6.64
N SER A 6 6.87 -7.02 5.82
CA SER A 6 7.08 -8.40 6.20
C SER A 6 8.55 -8.57 6.55
N THR A 7 8.85 -8.91 7.80
CA THR A 7 10.23 -9.26 8.19
C THR A 7 10.70 -10.48 7.41
N PRO A 8 12.01 -10.75 7.31
CA PRO A 8 12.50 -12.01 6.75
C PRO A 8 11.89 -13.25 7.43
N GLU A 9 11.53 -13.14 8.72
CA GLU A 9 10.75 -14.14 9.45
C GLU A 9 9.30 -14.24 8.96
N ASP A 10 8.65 -13.17 8.52
CA ASP A 10 7.31 -13.21 7.94
C ASP A 10 7.28 -13.90 6.56
N TYR A 11 8.37 -13.83 5.78
CA TYR A 11 8.50 -14.57 4.51
C TYR A 11 8.57 -16.09 4.74
N ILE A 12 9.13 -16.52 5.87
CA ILE A 12 9.36 -17.93 6.22
C ILE A 12 8.26 -18.50 7.14
N ARG A 13 7.69 -17.69 8.05
CA ARG A 13 6.70 -18.11 9.07
C ARG A 13 5.26 -17.74 8.78
N LYS A 14 4.96 -16.87 7.80
CA LYS A 14 3.59 -16.84 7.26
C LYS A 14 3.56 -17.80 6.09
N PRO A 15 3.12 -19.06 6.28
CA PRO A 15 2.91 -19.92 5.14
C PRO A 15 2.01 -19.15 4.17
N LEU A 16 2.28 -19.22 2.86
CA LEU A 16 1.46 -18.61 1.82
C LEU A 16 -0.04 -18.93 2.00
N SER A 17 -0.38 -19.99 2.74
CA SER A 17 -1.74 -20.33 3.20
C SER A 17 -2.40 -19.31 4.14
N LYS A 18 -1.65 -18.54 4.94
CA LYS A 18 -2.17 -17.51 5.86
C LYS A 18 -2.41 -16.18 5.16
N LEU A 19 -1.56 -15.81 4.20
CA LEU A 19 -1.78 -14.66 3.30
C LEU A 19 -2.96 -14.93 2.35
N ARG A 20 -3.03 -16.14 1.79
CA ARG A 20 -4.17 -16.65 1.04
C ARG A 20 -5.44 -16.73 1.89
N LYS A 21 -5.33 -17.02 3.19
CA LYS A 21 -6.47 -16.92 4.12
C LYS A 21 -6.93 -15.48 4.41
N LEU A 22 -6.02 -14.51 4.39
CA LEU A 22 -6.32 -13.12 4.75
C LEU A 22 -6.86 -12.30 3.56
N LEU A 23 -6.34 -12.56 2.35
CA LEU A 23 -6.63 -11.75 1.16
C LEU A 23 -7.39 -12.50 0.05
N ALA A 24 -7.37 -13.84 0.03
CA ALA A 24 -7.87 -14.62 -1.11
C ALA A 24 -8.40 -16.00 -0.69
N THR A 25 -9.33 -16.05 0.27
CA THR A 25 -10.18 -17.24 0.37
C THR A 25 -11.29 -17.09 -0.65
N SER A 26 -11.56 -18.12 -1.43
CA SER A 26 -12.69 -18.19 -2.38
C SER A 26 -14.04 -17.85 -1.74
N ASN A 27 -14.13 -17.95 -0.41
CA ASN A 27 -15.32 -17.60 0.37
C ASN A 27 -15.39 -16.11 0.75
N LEU A 28 -14.27 -15.37 0.82
CA LEU A 28 -14.29 -13.92 1.02
C LEU A 28 -14.60 -13.17 -0.28
N ASP A 29 -14.10 -13.68 -1.42
CA ASP A 29 -14.36 -13.13 -2.76
C ASP A 29 -15.84 -13.22 -3.14
N THR A 30 -16.54 -14.24 -2.62
CA THR A 30 -17.98 -14.48 -2.88
C THR A 30 -18.91 -13.87 -1.84
N VAL A 31 -18.39 -13.36 -0.72
CA VAL A 31 -19.18 -12.74 0.36
C VAL A 31 -19.02 -11.20 0.38
N GLY A 32 -17.84 -10.70 0.01
CA GLY A 32 -17.58 -9.27 -0.08
C GLY A 32 -18.47 -8.58 -1.11
N ARG A 33 -19.05 -7.43 -0.75
CA ARG A 33 -19.86 -6.59 -1.65
C ARG A 33 -20.93 -7.40 -2.42
N ASN A 34 -21.68 -8.26 -1.74
CA ASN A 34 -22.71 -9.12 -2.35
C ASN A 34 -22.16 -10.05 -3.45
N GLY A 35 -20.94 -10.56 -3.28
CA GLY A 35 -20.28 -11.44 -4.25
C GLY A 35 -19.47 -10.71 -5.32
N LEU A 36 -19.27 -9.39 -5.20
CA LEU A 36 -18.38 -8.61 -6.08
C LEU A 36 -16.92 -8.59 -5.58
N GLY A 37 -16.62 -9.28 -4.49
CA GLY A 37 -15.30 -9.30 -3.86
C GLY A 37 -15.06 -8.15 -2.90
N ASN A 38 -14.02 -8.29 -2.08
CA ASN A 38 -13.55 -7.23 -1.19
C ASN A 38 -12.56 -6.32 -1.93
N ILE A 39 -12.45 -5.07 -1.46
CA ILE A 39 -11.44 -4.12 -1.95
C ILE A 39 -10.36 -4.03 -0.87
N TYR A 40 -9.17 -4.53 -1.18
CA TYR A 40 -8.02 -4.44 -0.29
C TYR A 40 -7.11 -3.31 -0.76
N VAL A 41 -6.80 -2.38 0.13
CA VAL A 41 -5.90 -1.24 -0.16
C VAL A 41 -4.70 -1.37 0.77
N TRP A 42 -3.49 -1.23 0.20
CA TRP A 42 -2.23 -1.38 0.92
C TRP A 42 -1.30 -0.21 0.64
N ALA A 43 -0.47 0.17 1.60
CA ALA A 43 0.57 1.17 1.37
C ALA A 43 1.77 0.50 0.68
N SER A 44 2.36 1.14 -0.33
CA SER A 44 3.55 0.64 -1.04
C SER A 44 4.69 0.33 -0.06
N GLY A 45 5.04 1.28 0.81
CA GLY A 45 6.21 1.14 1.67
C GLY A 45 6.63 2.44 2.37
N ASP A 46 7.60 2.34 3.26
CA ASP A 46 8.24 3.46 3.97
C ASP A 46 9.79 3.36 4.03
N GLY A 47 10.38 2.54 3.15
CA GLY A 47 11.81 2.26 3.04
C GLY A 47 12.65 3.28 2.30
N GLY A 48 12.03 4.20 1.58
CA GLY A 48 12.73 5.13 0.71
C GLY A 48 13.40 4.45 -0.48
N GLU A 49 14.36 5.16 -1.06
CA GLU A 49 15.02 4.81 -2.33
C GLU A 49 15.78 3.47 -2.30
N ASP A 50 16.09 2.94 -1.10
CA ASP A 50 16.87 1.71 -0.91
C ASP A 50 16.02 0.44 -0.75
N ASP A 51 14.68 0.53 -0.80
CA ASP A 51 13.79 -0.64 -0.72
C ASP A 51 12.82 -0.74 -1.91
N ASP A 52 12.44 -1.98 -2.25
CA ASP A 52 11.57 -2.32 -3.36
C ASP A 52 10.31 -3.01 -2.83
N CYS A 53 9.16 -2.34 -2.96
CA CYS A 53 7.88 -2.87 -2.51
C CYS A 53 7.40 -4.12 -3.28
N ASN A 54 8.07 -4.56 -4.34
CA ASN A 54 7.88 -5.91 -4.90
C ASN A 54 8.31 -7.02 -3.93
N CYS A 55 9.16 -6.72 -2.95
CA CYS A 55 9.57 -7.65 -1.89
C CYS A 55 8.55 -7.78 -0.75
N ASP A 56 7.53 -6.90 -0.69
CA ASP A 56 6.37 -7.07 0.18
C ASP A 56 5.26 -7.83 -0.56
N GLY A 57 5.03 -9.08 -0.14
CA GLY A 57 3.99 -9.94 -0.72
C GLY A 57 2.55 -9.41 -0.55
N TYR A 58 2.32 -8.44 0.33
CA TYR A 58 1.05 -7.72 0.42
C TYR A 58 0.95 -6.59 -0.60
N ALA A 59 2.00 -5.80 -0.83
CA ALA A 59 1.99 -4.74 -1.85
C ALA A 59 2.05 -5.29 -3.28
N ALA A 60 2.78 -6.40 -3.48
CA ALA A 60 2.95 -7.06 -4.77
C ALA A 60 1.81 -8.01 -5.18
N SER A 61 0.78 -8.16 -4.33
CA SER A 61 -0.33 -9.07 -4.58
C SER A 61 -1.30 -8.52 -5.62
N MET A 62 -1.76 -9.36 -6.55
CA MET A 62 -2.81 -8.99 -7.51
C MET A 62 -4.17 -8.67 -6.85
N TRP A 63 -4.34 -9.05 -5.58
CA TRP A 63 -5.59 -8.87 -4.82
C TRP A 63 -5.64 -7.54 -4.07
N THR A 64 -4.57 -6.75 -4.11
CA THR A 64 -4.43 -5.50 -3.37
C THR A 64 -4.21 -4.33 -4.32
N ILE A 65 -4.82 -3.20 -3.98
CA ILE A 65 -4.53 -1.91 -4.58
C ILE A 65 -3.46 -1.25 -3.73
N SER A 66 -2.22 -1.33 -4.20
CA SER A 66 -1.05 -0.67 -3.64
C SER A 66 -1.07 0.82 -3.96
N ILE A 67 -0.96 1.65 -2.93
CA ILE A 67 -1.02 3.10 -3.01
C ILE A 67 0.26 3.72 -2.48
N ASN A 68 0.81 4.65 -3.27
CA ASN A 68 2.00 5.39 -2.95
C ASN A 68 1.77 6.76 -2.34
N SER A 69 2.86 7.39 -1.89
CA SER A 69 2.82 8.69 -1.22
C SER A 69 3.43 9.81 -2.08
N ALA A 70 2.60 10.79 -2.43
CA ALA A 70 3.05 12.03 -3.06
C ALA A 70 3.02 13.19 -2.05
N ILE A 71 3.99 14.10 -2.15
CA ILE A 71 4.02 15.34 -1.37
C ILE A 71 3.27 16.46 -2.09
N ASN A 72 3.16 17.63 -1.46
CA ASN A 72 2.29 18.71 -1.91
C ASN A 72 2.66 19.38 -3.24
N ASP A 73 3.89 19.20 -3.72
CA ASP A 73 4.35 19.65 -5.05
C ASP A 73 4.18 18.56 -6.12
N GLY A 74 3.58 17.41 -5.77
CA GLY A 74 3.35 16.29 -6.66
C GLY A 74 4.52 15.33 -6.82
N GLN A 75 5.65 15.57 -6.12
CA GLN A 75 6.78 14.64 -6.10
C GLN A 75 6.52 13.46 -5.15
N ASN A 76 7.31 12.40 -5.29
CA ASN A 76 7.28 11.27 -4.35
C ASN A 76 7.78 11.68 -2.96
N ALA A 77 7.21 11.10 -1.92
CA ALA A 77 7.71 11.23 -0.56
C ALA A 77 9.12 10.62 -0.43
N HIS A 78 9.97 11.13 0.46
CA HIS A 78 11.34 10.60 0.62
C HIS A 78 11.40 9.16 1.17
N TYR A 79 10.33 8.71 1.83
CA TYR A 79 10.20 7.35 2.35
C TYR A 79 9.51 6.41 1.35
N ASP A 80 9.08 6.93 0.21
CA ASP A 80 8.40 6.17 -0.84
C ASP A 80 9.31 5.06 -1.40
N GLU A 81 8.75 3.86 -1.56
CA GLU A 81 9.36 2.73 -2.26
C GLU A 81 8.79 2.66 -3.69
N SER A 82 9.66 2.78 -4.69
CA SER A 82 9.25 2.70 -6.10
C SER A 82 9.27 1.26 -6.59
N CYS A 83 8.10 0.71 -6.91
CA CYS A 83 7.99 -0.65 -7.47
C CYS A 83 6.90 -0.75 -8.54
N SER A 84 7.06 -1.73 -9.44
CA SER A 84 6.13 -2.01 -10.53
C SER A 84 4.73 -2.46 -10.08
N SER A 85 4.60 -2.93 -8.84
CA SER A 85 3.32 -3.38 -8.30
C SER A 85 2.44 -2.24 -7.79
N THR A 86 2.97 -1.02 -7.65
CA THR A 86 2.21 0.17 -7.22
C THR A 86 1.21 0.62 -8.30
N LEU A 87 -0.07 0.82 -7.92
CA LEU A 87 -1.14 1.16 -8.87
C LEU A 87 -1.51 2.64 -8.92
N ALA A 88 -1.38 3.37 -7.81
CA ALA A 88 -1.71 4.80 -7.76
C ALA A 88 -0.97 5.50 -6.62
N SER A 89 -1.02 6.84 -6.60
CA SER A 89 -0.44 7.66 -5.53
C SER A 89 -1.50 8.57 -4.92
N THR A 90 -1.39 8.82 -3.62
CA THR A 90 -2.21 9.81 -2.90
C THR A 90 -1.32 10.76 -2.12
N PHE A 91 -1.86 11.94 -1.80
CA PHE A 91 -1.11 12.92 -1.04
C PHE A 91 -0.87 12.46 0.39
N SER A 92 0.36 12.62 0.86
CA SER A 92 0.82 12.33 2.20
C SER A 92 1.87 13.38 2.64
N ASN A 93 2.48 13.18 3.81
CA ASN A 93 3.69 13.89 4.20
C ASN A 93 4.92 13.28 3.51
N GLY A 94 6.11 13.74 3.89
CA GLY A 94 7.35 13.12 3.42
C GLY A 94 8.17 14.00 2.48
N ALA A 95 7.99 15.32 2.54
CA ALA A 95 8.98 16.19 1.93
C ALA A 95 10.28 16.15 2.74
N LYS A 96 11.41 16.40 2.07
CA LYS A 96 12.71 16.55 2.73
C LYS A 96 12.76 17.84 3.58
N ASP A 97 11.99 18.86 3.19
CA ASP A 97 11.82 20.08 3.98
C ASP A 97 10.66 19.90 4.99
N PRO A 98 10.93 20.04 6.30
CA PRO A 98 9.89 19.90 7.34
C PRO A 98 8.83 21.01 7.30
N ASN A 99 9.04 22.11 6.58
CA ASN A 99 8.05 23.18 6.41
C ASN A 99 6.99 22.83 5.36
N THR A 100 7.19 21.76 4.60
CA THR A 100 6.27 21.33 3.57
C THR A 100 5.08 20.59 4.21
N GLY A 101 3.90 21.22 4.14
CA GLY A 101 2.66 20.65 4.68
C GLY A 101 2.08 19.51 3.84
N VAL A 102 1.08 18.82 4.39
CA VAL A 102 0.30 17.80 3.67
C VAL A 102 -0.85 18.46 2.92
N VAL A 103 -1.12 18.03 1.68
CA VAL A 103 -2.30 18.49 0.94
C VAL A 103 -3.55 17.96 1.61
N ARG A 104 -4.41 18.87 2.07
CA ARG A 104 -5.73 18.52 2.59
C ARG A 104 -6.76 18.72 1.49
N LEU A 105 -7.25 17.62 0.93
CA LEU A 105 -8.32 17.66 -0.06
C LEU A 105 -9.65 17.91 0.64
N TYR A 106 -10.23 19.09 0.43
CA TYR A 106 -11.60 19.39 0.84
C TYR A 106 -12.54 18.92 -0.26
N PHE A 107 -13.26 17.82 -0.02
CA PHE A 107 -14.39 17.44 -0.87
C PHE A 107 -15.59 18.30 -0.48
N ASN A 108 -15.88 19.33 -1.28
CA ASN A 108 -17.19 19.97 -1.21
C ASN A 108 -18.23 18.95 -1.67
N LYS A 109 -19.12 18.59 -0.75
CA LYS A 109 -20.28 17.76 -1.04
C LYS A 109 -21.17 18.56 -1.99
N PHE A 110 -21.35 18.10 -3.22
CA PHE A 110 -22.36 18.64 -4.14
C PHE A 110 -23.76 18.41 -3.58
#